data_AF-A0A848TX85-F1
#
_entry.id   AF-A0A848TX85-F1
#
_cell.length_a   1.000
_cell.length_b   1.000
_cell.length_c   1.000
_cell.angle_alpha   90.00
_cell.angle_beta   90.00
_cell.angle_gamma   90.00
#
_symmetry.space_group_name_H-M   'P 1'
#
loop_
_entity.id
_entity.type
_entity.pdbx_description
1 polymer ?
#
loop_
_entity_poly.entity_id
_entity_poly.type
_entity_poly.pdbx_seq_one_letter_code
_entity_poly.pdbx_strand_id
1 'polypeptide(L)' 'FGFPFIIAVKDNTKASILEAFRRRIECDRATEFAEACRQVERIAELRLKDHFA' A
#
# COMPACT_ATOMS: atom_id res chain seq x y z
N PHE A 1 -5.93 13.36 -0.68
CA PHE A 1 -5.67 12.52 -1.87
C PHE A 1 -6.93 12.11 -2.64
N GLY A 2 -8.07 11.86 -1.99
CA GLY A 2 -9.32 11.49 -2.70
C GLY A 2 -9.50 9.98 -2.91
N PHE A 3 -8.67 9.17 -2.25
CA PHE A 3 -8.73 7.71 -2.19
C PHE A 3 -8.25 7.23 -0.80
N PRO A 4 -8.58 6.00 -0.38
CA PRO A 4 -8.14 5.44 0.91
C PRO A 4 -6.63 5.25 0.99
N PHE A 5 -6.08 5.09 2.20
CA PHE A 5 -4.70 4.64 2.38
C PHE A 5 -4.58 3.15 2.01
N ILE A 6 -3.79 2.83 0.97
CA ILE A 6 -3.62 1.47 0.45
C ILE A 6 -2.22 0.97 0.80
N ILE A 7 -2.15 -0.22 1.40
CA ILE A 7 -0.89 -0.90 1.74
C ILE A 7 -1.08 -2.43 1.77
N ALA A 8 -0.09 -3.19 1.26
CA ALA A 8 -0.04 -4.64 1.34
C ALA A 8 0.26 -5.10 2.77
N VAL A 9 -0.79 -5.39 3.54
CA VAL A 9 -0.66 -5.75 4.97
C VAL A 9 0.16 -7.02 5.19
N LYS A 10 0.14 -7.99 4.26
CA LYS A 10 0.91 -9.24 4.37
C LYS A 10 2.43 -9.00 4.42
N ASP A 11 2.91 -7.89 3.86
CA ASP A 11 4.33 -7.50 3.89
C ASP A 11 4.67 -6.57 5.06
N ASN A 12 3.71 -6.24 5.94
CA ASN A 12 3.86 -5.19 6.92
C ASN A 12 3.45 -5.60 8.34
N THR A 13 4.10 -4.99 9.31
CA THR A 13 3.70 -5.05 10.72
C THR A 13 2.86 -3.83 11.08
N LYS A 14 2.17 -3.86 12.22
CA LYS A 14 1.47 -2.68 12.74
C LYS A 14 2.39 -1.46 12.85
N ALA A 15 3.63 -1.66 13.30
CA ALA A 15 4.61 -0.57 13.43
C ALA A 15 4.97 0.01 12.05
N SER A 16 5.30 -0.84 11.08
CA SER A 16 5.67 -0.37 9.74
C SER A 16 4.51 0.31 8.99
N ILE A 17 3.25 -0.12 9.24
CA ILE A 17 2.07 0.56 8.69
C ILE A 17 1.96 1.99 9.22
N LEU A 18 2.17 2.20 10.52
CA LEU A 18 2.12 3.53 11.13
C LEU A 18 3.25 4.43 10.62
N GLU A 19 4.46 3.88 10.47
CA GLU A 19 5.59 4.63 9.88
C GLU A 19 5.34 4.99 8.42
N ALA A 20 4.85 4.05 7.62
CA ALA A 20 4.51 4.29 6.21
C ALA A 20 3.42 5.36 6.09
N PHE A 21 2.40 5.32 6.95
CA PHE A 21 1.34 6.33 6.97
C PHE A 21 1.89 7.72 7.29
N ARG A 22 2.68 7.86 8.37
CA ARG A 22 3.30 9.13 8.77
C ARG A 22 4.22 9.70 7.69
N ARG A 23 4.95 8.85 6.97
CA ARG A 23 5.79 9.29 5.85
C ARG A 23 4.96 9.73 4.65
N ARG A 24 3.90 9.00 4.31
CA ARG A 24 3.13 9.18 3.07
C ARG A 24 2.11 10.31 3.13
N ILE A 25 1.68 10.71 4.32
CA ILE A 25 0.77 11.86 4.47
C ILE A 25 1.41 13.17 4.02
N GLU A 26 2.75 13.27 4.09
CA GLU A 26 3.54 14.43 3.67
C GLU A 26 3.84 14.43 2.15
N CYS A 27 3.48 13.37 1.42
CA CYS A 27 3.73 13.30 -0.02
C CYS A 27 2.75 14.16 -0.81
N ASP A 28 3.18 14.65 -1.97
CA ASP A 28 2.27 15.26 -2.94
C ASP A 28 1.32 14.19 -3.55
N ARG A 29 0.26 14.67 -4.20
CA ARG A 29 -0.78 13.81 -4.77
C ARG A 29 -0.26 12.85 -5.84
N ALA A 30 0.67 13.27 -6.70
CA ALA A 30 1.17 12.43 -7.78
C ALA A 30 2.04 11.30 -7.22
N THR A 31 2.89 11.63 -6.25
CA THR A 31 3.73 10.67 -5.51
C THR A 31 2.88 9.64 -4.78
N GLU A 32 1.87 10.08 -4.02
CA GLU A 32 1.01 9.17 -3.26
C GLU A 32 0.10 8.33 -4.17
N PHE A 33 -0.34 8.87 -5.31
CA PHE A 33 -1.11 8.11 -6.29
C PHE A 33 -0.29 6.97 -6.90
N ALA A 34 0.96 7.25 -7.30
CA ALA A 34 1.87 6.24 -7.81
C ALA A 34 2.18 5.14 -6.77
N GLU A 35 2.37 5.52 -5.50
CA GLU A 35 2.57 4.55 -4.42
C GLU A 35 1.31 3.72 -4.17
N ALA A 36 0.13 4.34 -4.15
CA ALA A 36 -1.12 3.62 -3.99
C ALA A 36 -1.34 2.59 -5.11
N CYS A 37 -1.02 2.92 -6.37
CA CYS A 37 -1.06 1.98 -7.49
C CYS A 37 -0.14 0.77 -7.26
N ARG A 38 1.12 1.00 -6.86
CA ARG A 38 2.07 -0.10 -6.53
C ARG A 38 1.53 -1.00 -5.42
N GLN A 39 0.89 -0.43 -4.41
CA GLN A 39 0.30 -1.20 -3.31
C GLN A 39 -0.90 -2.03 -3.79
N VAL A 40 -1.73 -1.51 -4.69
CA VAL A 40 -2.81 -2.29 -5.35
C VAL A 40 -2.25 -3.47 -6.13
N GLU A 41 -1.22 -3.25 -6.95
CA GLU A 41 -0.56 -4.30 -7.73
C GLU A 41 0.02 -5.38 -6.83
N ARG A 42 0.69 -5.00 -5.73
CA ARG A 42 1.23 -5.95 -4.75
C ARG A 42 0.14 -6.76 -4.06
N ILE A 43 -0.97 -6.13 -3.68
CA ILE A 43 -2.13 -6.83 -3.11
C ILE A 43 -2.71 -7.83 -4.12
N ALA A 44 -2.82 -7.44 -5.39
CA ALA A 44 -3.31 -8.33 -6.44
C ALA A 44 -2.39 -9.54 -6.64
N GLU A 45 -1.07 -9.34 -6.69
CA GLU A 45 -0.09 -10.42 -6.77
C GLU A 45 -0.22 -11.41 -5.61
N LEU A 46 -0.30 -10.91 -4.37
CA LEU A 46 -0.45 -11.75 -3.17
C LEU A 46 -1.76 -12.55 -3.21
N ARG A 47 -2.86 -11.95 -3.66
CA ARG A 47 -4.15 -12.64 -3.82
C ARG A 47 -4.10 -13.72 -4.89
N LEU A 48 -3.44 -13.47 -6.02
CA LEU A 48 -3.26 -14.48 -7.06
C LEU A 48 -2.44 -15.66 -6.54
N LYS A 49 -1.33 -15.40 -5.82
CA LYS A 49 -0.53 -16.45 -5.19
C LYS A 49 -1.35 -17.30 -4.22
N ASP A 50 -2.17 -16.66 -3.39
CA ASP A 50 -3.04 -17.37 -2.43
C ASP A 50 -4.18 -18.14 -3.11
N HIS A 51 -4.57 -17.76 -4.34
CA HIS A 51 -5.63 -18.46 -5.09
C HIS A 51 -5.12 -19.73 -5.81
N PHE A 52 -3.84 -19.76 -6.19
CA PHE A 52 -3.21 -20.89 -6.87
C PHE A 52 -2.37 -21.79 -5.95
N ALA A 53 -2.29 -21.46 -4.65
CA ALA A 53 -1.64 -22.28 -3.62
C ALA A 53 -2.58 -23.37 -3.10
#